data_AF-A0A7J7JC77-F1
#
_entry.id   AF-A0A7J7JC77-F1
#
_cell.length_a   1.000
_cell.length_b   1.000
_cell.length_c   1.000
_cell.angle_alpha   90.00
_cell.angle_beta   90.00
_cell.angle_gamma   90.00
#
_symmetry.space_group_name_H-M   'P 1'
#
loop_
_entity.id
_entity.type
_entity.pdbx_description
1 polymer ?
#
loop_
_entity_poly.entity_id
_entity_poly.type
_entity_poly.pdbx_seq_one_letter_code
_entity_poly.pdbx_strand_id
1 'polypeptide(L)'
;MAMLTEILTYDLMDGEEVIVKGVRGSKEAVEWLNMYSRYKNVLVDLPLTDIVDFVQQAHGMGFLSGYYHFHFTSLDMSLIAEEIGPLTKGAVNVTSFSLIDFDGKAYKSMSVNWHLKYKHADINLMKSTKNALIYDGVAYVSKVVANVVSQTPGYQSTPLSCDGTKEIKPWSSGDSLYQQLIVRI
;
A
#
# COMPACT_ATOMS: atom_id res chain seq x y z
N MET A 1 9.83 4.00 7.47
CA MET A 1 10.75 3.62 6.38
C MET A 1 11.85 2.67 6.84
N ALA A 2 12.56 2.93 7.95
CA ALA A 2 13.65 2.06 8.42
C ALA A 2 13.25 0.58 8.64
N MET A 3 12.06 0.33 9.22
CA MET A 3 11.58 -1.02 9.51
C MET A 3 11.33 -1.89 8.27
N LEU A 4 10.89 -1.28 7.17
CA LEU A 4 10.65 -2.00 5.91
C LEU A 4 11.97 -2.36 5.22
N THR A 5 12.98 -1.50 5.35
CA THR A 5 14.33 -1.78 4.88
C THR A 5 14.96 -2.93 5.66
N GLU A 6 14.84 -2.93 7.00
CA GLU A 6 15.34 -4.04 7.84
C GLU A 6 14.68 -5.39 7.51
N ILE A 7 13.35 -5.42 7.35
CA ILE A 7 12.61 -6.64 7.00
C ILE A 7 13.04 -7.19 5.63
N LEU A 8 13.35 -6.32 4.67
CA LEU A 8 13.78 -6.74 3.33
C LEU A 8 15.23 -7.24 3.32
N THR A 9 16.10 -6.71 4.18
CA THR A 9 17.53 -7.05 4.22
C THR A 9 17.89 -8.30 5.01
N TYR A 10 17.09 -8.72 6.01
CA TYR A 10 17.53 -9.75 6.96
C TYR A 10 17.05 -11.18 6.68
N ASP A 11 15.84 -11.38 6.13
CA ASP A 11 15.23 -12.72 6.08
C ASP A 11 14.92 -13.26 4.67
N LEU A 12 14.99 -12.43 3.62
CA LEU A 12 14.49 -12.82 2.28
C LEU A 12 15.58 -13.01 1.21
N MET A 13 16.81 -12.52 1.39
CA MET A 13 17.76 -12.39 0.27
C MET A 13 19.22 -12.63 0.66
N ASP A 14 19.79 -13.75 0.20
CA ASP A 14 21.24 -14.02 0.25
C ASP A 14 21.87 -13.46 -1.06
N GLY A 15 22.64 -12.38 -1.00
CA GLY A 15 23.44 -11.86 -2.14
C GLY A 15 23.46 -10.33 -2.33
N GLU A 16 24.27 -9.85 -3.30
CA GLU A 16 24.31 -8.42 -3.69
C GLU A 16 22.97 -7.97 -4.30
N GLU A 17 22.34 -6.98 -3.67
CA GLU A 17 21.05 -6.42 -4.07
C GLU A 17 21.22 -5.14 -4.89
N VAL A 18 20.21 -4.85 -5.72
CA VAL A 18 20.07 -3.55 -6.37
C VAL A 18 18.64 -3.06 -6.24
N ILE A 19 18.50 -1.77 -5.93
CA ILE A 19 17.21 -1.11 -5.78
C ILE A 19 16.90 -0.31 -7.05
N VAL A 20 15.75 -0.58 -7.68
CA VAL A 20 15.19 0.22 -8.76
C VAL A 20 14.37 1.35 -8.14
N LYS A 21 14.79 2.60 -8.37
CA LYS A 21 14.08 3.80 -7.93
C LYS A 21 14.09 4.86 -9.02
N GLY A 22 12.99 5.60 -9.14
CA GLY A 22 12.91 6.78 -9.99
C GLY A 22 13.00 6.52 -11.49
N VAL A 23 12.97 5.26 -11.93
CA VAL A 23 12.91 4.86 -13.34
C VAL A 23 11.50 5.12 -13.87
N ARG A 24 11.40 5.86 -14.97
CA ARG A 24 10.11 6.23 -15.57
C ARG A 24 10.05 5.85 -17.05
N GLY A 25 9.03 5.06 -17.38
CA GLY A 25 8.78 4.63 -18.74
C GLY A 25 9.84 3.66 -19.31
N SER A 26 9.57 3.22 -20.53
CA SER A 26 10.32 2.13 -21.18
C SER A 26 11.80 2.45 -21.43
N LYS A 27 12.14 3.68 -21.84
CA LYS A 27 13.52 4.03 -22.20
C LYS A 27 14.46 3.94 -20.99
N GLU A 28 14.07 4.56 -19.88
CA GLU A 28 14.87 4.53 -18.65
C GLU A 28 14.93 3.11 -18.07
N ALA A 29 13.86 2.33 -18.20
CA ALA A 29 13.86 0.92 -17.79
C ALA A 29 14.91 0.10 -18.54
N VAL A 30 15.01 0.25 -19.87
CA VAL A 30 16.03 -0.42 -20.68
C VAL A 30 17.45 0.01 -20.29
N GLU A 31 17.67 1.30 -20.10
CA GLU A 31 18.98 1.83 -19.68
C GLU A 31 19.38 1.26 -18.30
N TRP A 32 18.44 1.23 -17.37
CA TRP A 32 18.66 0.66 -16.04
C TRP A 32 18.96 -0.85 -16.12
N LEU A 33 18.15 -1.62 -16.85
CA LEU A 33 18.32 -3.08 -16.98
C LEU A 33 19.67 -3.46 -17.57
N ASN A 34 20.16 -2.69 -18.56
CA ASN A 34 21.50 -2.89 -19.11
C ASN A 34 22.60 -2.63 -18.08
N MET A 35 22.50 -1.50 -17.35
CA MET A 35 23.51 -1.07 -16.38
C MET A 35 23.62 -2.02 -15.18
N TYR A 36 22.50 -2.59 -14.74
CA TYR A 36 22.41 -3.40 -13.53
C TYR A 36 22.18 -4.89 -13.82
N SER A 37 22.46 -5.33 -15.06
CA SER A 37 22.19 -6.69 -15.52
C SER A 37 22.87 -7.82 -14.74
N ARG A 38 23.95 -7.51 -14.02
CA ARG A 38 24.70 -8.47 -13.21
C ARG A 38 24.02 -8.87 -11.90
N TYR A 39 23.08 -8.05 -11.41
CA TYR A 39 22.44 -8.28 -10.12
C TYR A 39 21.25 -9.22 -10.28
N LYS A 40 21.18 -10.23 -9.42
CA LYS A 40 20.12 -11.25 -9.44
C LYS A 40 18.91 -10.85 -8.60
N ASN A 41 19.16 -10.23 -7.45
CA ASN A 41 18.14 -9.81 -6.50
C ASN A 41 17.82 -8.33 -6.76
N VAL A 42 16.61 -8.06 -7.23
CA VAL A 42 16.17 -6.73 -7.65
C VAL A 42 14.98 -6.28 -6.82
N LEU A 43 15.18 -5.25 -6.00
CA LEU A 43 14.12 -4.61 -5.24
C LEU A 43 13.51 -3.47 -6.07
N VAL A 44 12.26 -3.61 -6.48
CA VAL A 44 11.55 -2.65 -7.32
C VAL A 44 10.71 -1.73 -6.44
N ASP A 45 11.14 -0.47 -6.33
CA ASP A 45 10.46 0.60 -5.60
C ASP A 45 10.02 1.70 -6.58
N LEU A 46 8.98 1.38 -7.34
CA LEU A 46 8.42 2.23 -8.39
C LEU A 46 6.89 2.35 -8.22
N PRO A 47 6.26 3.43 -8.72
CA PRO A 47 4.81 3.51 -8.88
C PRO A 47 4.28 2.38 -9.76
N LEU A 48 3.02 1.94 -9.55
CA LEU A 48 2.41 0.84 -10.31
C LEU A 48 2.50 1.01 -11.84
N THR A 49 2.29 2.23 -12.34
CA THR A 49 2.37 2.53 -13.78
C THR A 49 3.77 2.28 -14.33
N ASP A 50 4.80 2.70 -13.59
CA ASP A 50 6.19 2.51 -14.00
C ASP A 50 6.65 1.05 -13.81
N ILE A 51 6.06 0.31 -12.85
CA ILE A 51 6.29 -1.13 -12.67
C ILE A 51 5.88 -1.89 -13.93
N VAL A 52 4.71 -1.58 -14.52
CA VAL A 52 4.22 -2.26 -15.72
C VAL A 52 5.22 -2.08 -16.86
N ASP A 53 5.62 -0.85 -17.14
CA ASP A 53 6.61 -0.56 -18.18
C ASP A 53 7.94 -1.26 -17.90
N PHE A 54 8.42 -1.21 -16.66
CA PHE A 54 9.66 -1.86 -16.26
C PHE A 54 9.62 -3.38 -16.48
N VAL A 55 8.54 -4.04 -16.08
CA VAL A 55 8.36 -5.50 -16.24
C VAL A 55 8.25 -5.87 -17.71
N GLN A 56 7.59 -5.06 -18.54
CA GLN A 56 7.54 -5.29 -20.00
C GLN A 56 8.92 -5.23 -20.63
N GLN A 57 9.74 -4.23 -20.29
CA GLN A 57 11.12 -4.15 -20.79
C GLN A 57 11.98 -5.29 -20.26
N ALA A 58 11.86 -5.62 -18.97
CA ALA A 58 12.54 -6.75 -18.36
C ALA A 58 12.19 -8.07 -19.07
N HIS A 59 10.92 -8.27 -19.44
CA HIS A 59 10.52 -9.44 -20.22
C HIS A 59 11.20 -9.47 -21.59
N GLY A 60 11.11 -8.37 -22.35
CA GLY A 60 11.66 -8.27 -23.70
C GLY A 60 13.18 -8.45 -23.76
N MET A 61 13.87 -8.09 -22.68
CA MET A 61 15.32 -8.24 -22.53
C MET A 61 15.75 -9.55 -21.86
N GLY A 62 14.82 -10.44 -21.49
CA GLY A 62 15.12 -11.76 -20.92
C GLY A 62 15.44 -11.78 -19.42
N PHE A 63 15.13 -10.71 -18.70
CA PHE A 63 15.31 -10.63 -17.24
C PHE A 63 14.23 -11.38 -16.45
N LEU A 64 13.08 -11.72 -17.06
CA LEU A 64 12.04 -12.53 -16.41
C LEU A 64 12.32 -14.04 -16.55
N SER A 65 13.49 -14.49 -16.09
CA SER A 65 13.90 -15.90 -16.05
C SER A 65 14.19 -16.36 -14.62
N GLY A 66 14.33 -17.66 -14.40
CA GLY A 66 14.49 -18.23 -13.05
C GLY A 66 15.81 -17.84 -12.37
N TYR A 67 16.68 -17.13 -13.10
CA TYR A 67 17.93 -16.58 -12.61
C TYR A 67 17.76 -15.29 -11.79
N TYR A 68 16.70 -14.52 -12.06
CA TYR A 68 16.43 -13.24 -11.39
C TYR A 68 15.29 -13.37 -10.38
N HIS A 69 15.40 -12.63 -9.28
CA HIS A 69 14.43 -12.55 -8.21
C HIS A 69 13.97 -11.10 -8.08
N PHE A 70 12.69 -10.84 -8.36
CA PHE A 70 12.11 -9.51 -8.27
C PHE A 70 11.24 -9.40 -7.03
N HIS A 71 11.54 -8.40 -6.21
CA HIS A 71 10.79 -8.07 -5.01
C HIS A 71 10.16 -6.70 -5.18
N PHE A 72 8.83 -6.63 -5.15
CA PHE A 72 8.10 -5.37 -5.35
C PHE A 72 7.68 -4.80 -3.99
N THR A 73 8.03 -3.54 -3.73
CA THR A 73 7.65 -2.83 -2.48
C THR A 73 6.20 -2.35 -2.50
N SER A 74 5.58 -2.29 -3.68
CA SER A 74 4.19 -1.85 -3.82
C SER A 74 3.24 -2.81 -3.12
N LEU A 75 2.33 -2.25 -2.31
CA LEU A 75 1.27 -2.97 -1.62
C LEU A 75 0.07 -3.30 -2.53
N ASP A 76 0.07 -2.77 -3.75
CA ASP A 76 -1.05 -2.81 -4.68
C ASP A 76 -0.71 -3.63 -5.95
N MET A 77 0.27 -4.53 -5.87
CA MET A 77 0.67 -5.39 -7.00
C MET A 77 -0.49 -6.24 -7.53
N SER A 78 -1.47 -6.57 -6.69
CA SER A 78 -2.69 -7.29 -7.10
C SER A 78 -3.52 -6.53 -8.15
N LEU A 79 -3.39 -5.20 -8.23
CA LEU A 79 -4.13 -4.39 -9.21
C LEU A 79 -3.61 -4.56 -10.64
N ILE A 80 -2.31 -4.86 -10.80
CA ILE A 80 -1.66 -5.03 -12.11
C ILE A 80 -1.35 -6.49 -12.43
N ALA A 81 -1.81 -7.43 -11.59
CA ALA A 81 -1.51 -8.85 -11.70
C ALA A 81 -1.94 -9.45 -13.05
N GLU A 82 -3.05 -8.97 -13.64
CA GLU A 82 -3.53 -9.40 -14.95
C GLU A 82 -2.62 -8.93 -16.10
N GLU A 83 -1.97 -7.76 -15.95
CA GLU A 83 -1.06 -7.19 -16.94
C GLU A 83 0.31 -7.87 -16.91
N ILE A 84 0.83 -8.13 -15.71
CA ILE A 84 2.18 -8.71 -15.52
C ILE A 84 2.18 -10.25 -15.50
N GLY A 85 1.08 -10.88 -15.11
CA GLY A 85 0.95 -12.34 -14.99
C GLY A 85 1.32 -13.10 -16.28
N PRO A 86 0.84 -12.66 -17.47
CA PRO A 86 1.21 -13.28 -18.74
C PRO A 86 2.69 -13.15 -19.10
N LEU A 87 3.40 -12.14 -18.57
CA LEU A 87 4.82 -11.90 -18.82
C LEU A 87 5.71 -12.77 -17.92
N THR A 88 5.19 -13.19 -16.77
CA THR A 88 5.97 -13.90 -15.74
C THR A 88 5.82 -15.42 -15.80
N LYS A 89 4.72 -15.97 -16.38
CA LYS A 89 4.46 -17.39 -16.78
C LYS A 89 5.25 -18.49 -16.03
N GLY A 90 5.39 -18.36 -14.71
CA GLY A 90 6.12 -19.30 -13.85
C GLY A 90 7.64 -19.38 -14.06
N ALA A 91 8.22 -18.52 -14.91
CA ALA A 91 9.64 -18.53 -15.19
C ALA A 91 10.45 -17.65 -14.23
N VAL A 92 9.84 -16.67 -13.56
CA VAL A 92 10.53 -15.73 -12.67
C VAL A 92 9.97 -15.81 -11.24
N ASN A 93 10.83 -15.66 -10.25
CA ASN A 93 10.41 -15.56 -8.86
C ASN A 93 10.00 -14.12 -8.54
N VAL A 94 8.69 -13.87 -8.50
CA VAL A 94 8.12 -12.58 -8.07
C VAL A 94 7.64 -12.66 -6.65
N THR A 95 8.11 -11.75 -5.80
CA THR A 95 7.57 -11.54 -4.45
C THR A 95 6.98 -10.14 -4.35
N SER A 96 5.80 -10.03 -3.74
CA SER A 96 5.14 -8.77 -3.46
C SER A 96 4.41 -8.81 -2.11
N PHE A 97 3.90 -7.66 -1.69
CA PHE A 97 3.17 -7.51 -0.44
C PHE A 97 1.71 -7.12 -0.74
N SER A 98 0.78 -7.58 0.09
CA SER A 98 -0.60 -7.11 0.12
C SER A 98 -1.03 -6.93 1.56
N LEU A 99 -1.62 -5.77 1.88
CA LEU A 99 -2.30 -5.57 3.16
C LEU A 99 -3.74 -6.09 3.14
N ILE A 100 -4.31 -6.30 1.95
CA ILE A 100 -5.69 -6.75 1.79
C ILE A 100 -5.68 -8.27 1.62
N ASP A 101 -6.34 -8.96 2.56
CA ASP A 101 -6.70 -10.37 2.41
C ASP A 101 -8.01 -10.49 1.61
N PHE A 102 -7.87 -10.66 0.30
CA PHE A 102 -9.00 -10.82 -0.62
C PHE A 102 -9.81 -12.09 -0.36
N ASP A 103 -9.21 -13.08 0.31
CA ASP A 103 -9.88 -14.33 0.68
C ASP A 103 -10.55 -14.29 2.05
N GLY A 104 -10.21 -13.28 2.84
CA GLY A 104 -10.74 -13.04 4.17
C GLY A 104 -12.24 -12.82 4.20
N LYS A 105 -12.87 -13.32 5.28
CA LYS A 105 -14.32 -13.15 5.51
C LYS A 105 -14.72 -11.67 5.55
N ALA A 106 -13.88 -10.80 6.10
CA ALA A 106 -14.12 -9.37 6.19
C ALA A 106 -14.23 -8.73 4.80
N TYR A 107 -13.26 -8.97 3.92
CA TYR A 107 -13.29 -8.47 2.55
C TYR A 107 -14.49 -9.01 1.76
N LYS A 108 -14.77 -10.32 1.86
CA LYS A 108 -15.92 -10.94 1.18
C LYS A 108 -17.25 -10.34 1.64
N SER A 109 -17.44 -10.17 2.95
CA SER A 109 -18.66 -9.56 3.52
C SER A 109 -18.81 -8.09 3.13
N MET A 110 -17.73 -7.31 3.22
CA MET A 110 -17.69 -5.91 2.79
C MET A 110 -18.04 -5.79 1.31
N SER A 111 -17.47 -6.64 0.45
CA SER A 111 -17.72 -6.63 -0.99
C SER A 111 -19.18 -6.91 -1.34
N VAL A 112 -19.79 -7.91 -0.71
CA VAL A 112 -21.22 -8.22 -0.87
C VAL A 112 -22.09 -7.05 -0.41
N ASN A 113 -21.80 -6.50 0.77
CA ASN A 113 -22.56 -5.36 1.31
C ASN A 113 -22.43 -4.10 0.43
N TRP A 114 -21.24 -3.84 -0.10
CA TRP A 114 -20.98 -2.73 -1.00
C TRP A 114 -21.81 -2.85 -2.28
N HIS A 115 -21.79 -4.04 -2.91
CA HIS A 115 -22.56 -4.32 -4.11
C HIS A 115 -24.07 -4.22 -3.88
N LEU A 116 -24.57 -4.71 -2.75
CA LEU A 116 -26.00 -4.65 -2.41
C LEU A 116 -26.48 -3.21 -2.12
N LYS A 117 -25.67 -2.41 -1.42
CA LYS A 117 -26.04 -1.04 -1.03
C LYS A 117 -25.87 -0.03 -2.14
N TYR A 118 -24.86 -0.21 -2.99
CA TYR A 118 -24.51 0.73 -4.05
C TYR A 118 -24.54 0.02 -5.40
N LYS A 119 -25.75 -0.08 -5.98
CA LYS A 119 -26.06 -0.89 -7.18
C LYS A 119 -25.21 -0.64 -8.45
N HIS A 120 -24.31 0.34 -8.45
CA HIS A 120 -23.37 0.62 -9.54
C HIS A 120 -21.99 1.04 -9.04
N ALA A 121 -21.67 0.84 -7.76
CA ALA A 121 -20.36 1.21 -7.26
C ALA A 121 -19.31 0.18 -7.67
N ASP A 122 -18.22 0.67 -8.22
CA ASP A 122 -17.09 -0.16 -8.62
C ASP A 122 -16.39 -0.72 -7.38
N ILE A 123 -16.48 -2.05 -7.18
CA ILE A 123 -15.78 -2.73 -6.08
C ILE A 123 -14.27 -2.71 -6.27
N ASN A 124 -13.77 -2.47 -7.49
CA ASN A 124 -12.34 -2.32 -7.73
C ASN A 124 -11.75 -1.13 -6.99
N LEU A 125 -12.56 -0.14 -6.61
CA LEU A 125 -12.14 0.93 -5.71
C LEU A 125 -11.61 0.36 -4.39
N MET A 126 -12.23 -0.70 -3.85
CA MET A 126 -11.83 -1.33 -2.58
C MET A 126 -10.65 -2.30 -2.70
N LYS A 127 -10.16 -2.55 -3.92
CA LYS A 127 -8.98 -3.39 -4.13
C LYS A 127 -7.66 -2.65 -3.92
N SER A 128 -7.69 -1.31 -3.87
CA SER A 128 -6.50 -0.52 -3.54
C SER A 128 -6.31 -0.42 -2.03
N THR A 129 -5.08 -0.61 -1.59
CA THR A 129 -4.65 -0.49 -0.19
C THR A 129 -5.02 0.87 0.36
N LYS A 130 -4.84 1.95 -0.43
CA LYS A 130 -5.23 3.30 -0.03
C LYS A 130 -6.72 3.38 0.37
N ASN A 131 -7.62 2.86 -0.46
CA ASN A 131 -9.05 2.96 -0.21
C ASN A 131 -9.50 2.01 0.91
N ALA A 132 -8.90 0.82 1.00
CA ALA A 132 -9.13 -0.10 2.12
C ALA A 132 -8.74 0.54 3.46
N LEU A 133 -7.57 1.19 3.54
CA LEU A 133 -7.14 1.92 4.74
C LEU A 133 -8.03 3.10 5.09
N ILE A 134 -8.59 3.81 4.10
CA ILE A 134 -9.59 4.86 4.35
C ILE A 134 -10.88 4.26 4.93
N TYR A 135 -11.36 3.14 4.35
CA TYR A 135 -12.54 2.44 4.84
C TYR A 135 -12.37 1.99 6.30
N ASP A 136 -11.26 1.32 6.60
CA ASP A 136 -10.92 0.87 7.95
C ASP A 136 -10.70 2.04 8.91
N GLY A 137 -10.04 3.10 8.45
CA GLY A 137 -9.81 4.33 9.21
C GLY A 137 -11.12 5.00 9.64
N VAL A 138 -12.08 5.14 8.74
CA VAL A 138 -13.39 5.72 9.07
C VAL A 138 -14.15 4.81 10.04
N ALA A 139 -14.16 3.50 9.81
CA ALA A 139 -14.85 2.54 10.69
C ALA A 139 -14.25 2.55 12.11
N TYR A 140 -12.93 2.55 12.22
CA TYR A 140 -12.21 2.59 13.49
C TYR A 140 -12.41 3.92 14.23
N VAL A 141 -12.14 5.05 13.57
CA VAL A 141 -12.28 6.38 14.18
C VAL A 141 -13.73 6.63 14.61
N SER A 142 -14.72 6.25 13.80
CA SER A 142 -16.14 6.42 14.16
C SER A 142 -16.51 5.66 15.44
N LYS A 143 -16.00 4.43 15.60
CA LYS A 143 -16.22 3.63 16.80
C LYS A 143 -15.56 4.27 18.02
N VAL A 144 -14.32 4.74 17.89
CA VAL A 144 -13.60 5.38 18.99
C VAL A 144 -14.27 6.70 19.39
N VAL A 145 -14.62 7.55 18.43
CA VAL A 145 -15.34 8.81 18.67
C VAL A 145 -16.68 8.55 19.36
N ALA A 146 -17.46 7.57 18.90
CA ALA A 146 -18.73 7.22 19.54
C ALA A 146 -18.53 6.85 21.03
N ASN A 147 -17.47 6.11 21.36
CA ASN A 147 -17.13 5.78 22.74
C ASN A 147 -16.76 7.02 23.55
N VAL A 148 -15.84 7.86 23.06
CA VAL A 148 -15.43 9.12 23.71
C VAL A 148 -16.65 10.01 23.99
N VAL A 149 -17.53 10.20 23.01
CA VAL A 149 -18.75 11.02 23.15
C VAL A 149 -19.68 10.44 24.21
N SER A 150 -19.88 9.12 24.24
CA SER A 150 -20.74 8.48 25.24
C SER A 150 -20.20 8.59 26.67
N GLN A 151 -18.88 8.69 26.83
CA GLN A 151 -18.19 8.75 28.12
C GLN A 151 -17.91 10.19 28.58
N THR A 152 -18.19 11.20 27.75
CA THR A 152 -17.90 12.61 28.04
C THR A 152 -19.21 13.38 28.22
N PRO A 153 -19.69 13.56 29.45
CA PRO A 153 -20.88 14.38 29.72
C PRO A 153 -20.70 15.81 29.18
N GLY A 154 -21.66 16.28 28.39
CA GLY A 154 -21.62 17.64 27.83
C GLY A 154 -20.66 17.83 26.65
N TYR A 155 -20.28 16.75 25.95
CA TYR A 155 -19.46 16.84 24.74
C TYR A 155 -19.99 17.92 23.77
N GLN A 156 -19.16 18.92 23.45
CA GLN A 156 -19.41 19.90 22.41
C GLN A 156 -18.16 20.10 21.55
N SER A 157 -18.34 20.04 20.23
CA SER A 157 -17.28 20.40 19.29
C SER A 157 -17.15 21.93 19.24
N THR A 158 -16.03 22.45 19.72
CA THR A 158 -15.68 23.88 19.57
C THR A 158 -14.94 24.09 18.26
N PRO A 159 -15.33 25.05 17.42
CA PRO A 159 -14.56 25.41 16.22
C PRO A 159 -13.13 25.79 16.60
N LEU A 160 -12.16 25.21 15.91
CA LEU A 160 -10.76 25.55 16.03
C LEU A 160 -10.40 26.58 14.95
N SER A 161 -9.49 27.48 15.29
CA SER A 161 -8.97 28.46 14.33
C SER A 161 -7.45 28.42 14.32
N CYS A 162 -6.88 28.48 13.12
CA CYS A 162 -5.44 28.63 12.89
C CYS A 162 -5.08 30.08 12.56
N ASP A 163 -6.02 31.02 12.63
CA ASP A 163 -5.70 32.44 12.51
C ASP A 163 -4.81 32.84 13.69
N GLY A 164 -3.53 33.11 13.44
CA GLY A 164 -2.55 33.48 14.48
C GLY A 164 -2.87 34.78 15.24
N THR A 165 -4.06 35.33 15.04
CA THR A 165 -4.66 36.48 15.73
C THR A 165 -5.39 36.08 17.01
N LYS A 166 -5.69 34.79 17.21
CA LYS A 166 -6.32 34.26 18.43
C LYS A 166 -5.40 33.24 19.12
N GLU A 167 -5.57 33.12 20.43
CA GLU A 167 -4.93 32.04 21.20
C GLU A 167 -5.36 30.68 20.62
N ILE A 168 -4.37 29.87 20.20
CA ILE A 168 -4.62 28.51 19.73
C ILE A 168 -5.05 27.68 20.94
N LYS A 169 -6.36 27.45 21.07
CA LYS A 169 -6.91 26.56 22.10
C LYS A 169 -7.00 25.15 21.53
N PRO A 170 -6.22 24.17 22.06
CA PRO A 170 -6.34 22.79 21.64
C PRO A 170 -7.75 22.26 21.88
N TRP A 171 -8.15 21.27 21.11
CA TRP A 171 -9.41 20.58 21.36
C TRP A 171 -9.35 19.84 22.69
N SER A 172 -10.26 20.20 23.60
CA SER A 172 -10.28 19.72 24.99
C SER A 172 -10.41 18.19 25.13
N SER A 173 -11.02 17.52 24.16
CA SER A 173 -11.16 16.05 24.14
C SER A 173 -10.09 15.33 23.32
N GLY A 174 -9.12 16.08 22.75
CA GLY A 174 -8.10 15.54 21.86
C GLY A 174 -7.23 14.46 22.51
N ASP A 175 -6.78 14.68 23.75
CA ASP A 175 -5.95 13.72 24.48
C ASP A 175 -6.70 12.41 24.77
N SER A 176 -7.97 12.50 25.19
CA SER A 176 -8.81 11.33 25.43
C SER A 176 -9.03 10.53 24.15
N LEU A 177 -9.28 11.20 23.03
CA LEU A 177 -9.39 10.55 21.73
C LEU A 177 -8.07 9.85 21.34
N TYR A 178 -6.95 10.56 21.45
CA TYR A 178 -5.64 10.04 21.08
C TYR A 178 -5.29 8.77 21.87
N GLN A 179 -5.48 8.79 23.20
CA GLN A 179 -5.25 7.62 24.05
C GLN A 179 -6.10 6.42 23.62
N GLN A 180 -7.37 6.64 23.27
CA GLN A 180 -8.23 5.55 22.80
C GLN A 180 -7.86 5.05 21.41
N LEU A 181 -7.27 5.89 20.55
CA LEU A 181 -6.79 5.49 19.23
C LEU A 181 -5.54 4.62 19.31
N ILE A 182 -4.60 4.91 20.21
CA ILE A 182 -3.30 4.21 20.29
C ILE A 182 -3.31 2.94 21.15
N VAL A 183 -4.17 2.86 22.18
CA VAL A 183 -4.15 1.74 23.16
C VAL A 183 -4.71 0.43 22.59
N ARG A 184 -5.23 0.42 21.36
CA ARG A 184 -5.87 -0.75 20.74
C ARG A 184 -5.24 -1.21 19.42
N ILE A 185 -4.01 -0.78 19.14
CA ILE A 185 -3.15 -1.40 18.12
C ILE A 185 -2.30 -2.46 18.81
#